data_AF-A0A091N7Q9-F1
#
_entry.id   AF-A0A091N7Q9-F1
#
_cell.length_a   1.000
_cell.length_b   1.000
_cell.length_c   1.000
_cell.angle_alpha   90.00
_cell.angle_beta   90.00
_cell.angle_gamma   90.00
#
_symmetry.space_group_name_H-M   'P 1'
#
loop_
_entity.id
_entity.type
_entity.pdbx_description
1 polymer ?
#
loop_
_entity_poly.entity_id
_entity_poly.type
_entity_poly.pdbx_seq_one_letter_code
_entity_poly.pdbx_strand_id
1 'polypeptide(L)' 'MAYLVLFWGGCFILGALAVASNPSPYYGVVGLVMGSVIGCGWLVSVGASFVSLVLFMVYLGGMLVVFVYSVFLAADPF' A
#
# COMPACT_ATOMS: atom_id res chain seq x y z
N MET A 1 0.03 6.76 -23.01
CA MET A 1 -0.68 6.72 -21.71
C MET A 1 -1.12 5.32 -21.30
N ALA A 2 -1.70 4.49 -22.18
CA ALA A 2 -2.12 3.12 -21.83
C ALA A 2 -1.00 2.24 -21.22
N TYR A 3 0.21 2.29 -21.76
CA TYR A 3 1.35 1.50 -21.23
C TYR A 3 1.76 1.90 -19.81
N LEU A 4 1.67 3.19 -19.46
CA LEU A 4 1.97 3.65 -18.11
C LEU A 4 0.90 3.12 -17.14
N VAL A 5 -0.38 3.26 -17.47
CA VAL A 5 -1.50 2.75 -16.66
C VAL A 5 -1.36 1.24 -16.41
N LEU A 6 -0.98 0.46 -17.44
CA LEU A 6 -0.71 -0.98 -17.29
C LEU A 6 0.51 -1.27 -16.43
N PHE A 7 1.59 -0.48 -16.56
CA PHE A 7 2.78 -0.60 -15.72
C PHE A 7 2.47 -0.36 -14.24
N TRP A 8 1.77 0.74 -13.91
CA TRP A 8 1.33 1.05 -12.55
C TRP A 8 0.39 -0.04 -11.99
N GLY A 9 -0.53 -0.57 -12.82
CA GLY A 9 -1.40 -1.69 -12.44
C GLY A 9 -0.63 -2.98 -12.16
N GLY A 10 0.39 -3.31 -12.96
CA GLY A 10 1.27 -4.47 -12.71
C GLY A 10 2.05 -4.32 -11.40
N CYS A 11 2.63 -3.14 -11.16
CA CYS A 11 3.30 -2.83 -9.90
C CYS A 11 2.34 -2.91 -8.70
N PHE A 12 1.08 -2.51 -8.86
CA PHE A 12 0.07 -2.60 -7.79
C PHE A 12 -0.23 -4.05 -7.42
N ILE A 13 -0.36 -4.93 -8.42
CA ILE A 13 -0.55 -6.38 -8.19
C ILE A 13 0.65 -6.98 -7.46
N LEU A 14 1.88 -6.59 -7.80
CA LEU A 14 3.09 -7.02 -7.09
C LEU A 14 3.09 -6.55 -5.62
N GLY A 15 2.67 -5.31 -5.35
CA GLY A 15 2.48 -4.81 -4.00
C GLY A 15 1.43 -5.61 -3.22
N ALA A 16 0.30 -5.93 -3.83
CA ALA A 16 -0.74 -6.76 -3.22
C ALA A 16 -0.27 -8.20 -2.96
N LEU A 17 0.51 -8.78 -3.88
CA LEU A 17 1.14 -10.10 -3.71
C LEU A 17 2.13 -10.09 -2.54
N ALA A 18 2.92 -9.02 -2.38
CA ALA A 18 3.82 -8.87 -1.25
C ALA A 18 3.05 -8.88 0.09
N VAL A 19 1.91 -8.17 0.17
CA VAL A 19 1.03 -8.21 1.35
C VAL A 19 0.44 -9.61 1.56
N ALA A 20 -0.03 -10.26 0.49
CA ALA A 20 -0.66 -11.58 0.58
C ALA A 20 0.31 -12.73 0.93
N SER A 21 1.60 -12.57 0.62
CA SER A 21 2.62 -13.59 0.87
C SER A 21 2.93 -13.83 2.37
N ASN A 22 2.52 -12.90 3.25
CA ASN A 22 2.46 -13.03 4.72
C ASN A 22 3.58 -13.85 5.42
N PRO A 23 4.89 -13.58 5.22
CA PRO A 23 5.95 -14.25 5.99
C PRO A 23 6.02 -13.73 7.44
N SER A 24 5.76 -12.43 7.66
CA SER A 24 5.53 -11.85 8.99
C SER A 24 4.77 -10.51 8.87
N PRO A 25 4.07 -10.06 9.93
CA PRO A 25 3.26 -8.83 9.88
C PRO A 25 4.06 -7.57 9.54
N TYR A 26 5.36 -7.55 9.88
CA TYR A 26 6.29 -6.47 9.54
C TYR A 26 6.45 -6.27 8.03
N TYR A 27 6.60 -7.37 7.28
CA TYR A 27 6.73 -7.29 5.82
C TYR A 27 5.41 -6.93 5.14
N GLY A 28 4.27 -7.30 5.75
CA GLY A 28 2.94 -6.88 5.30
C GLY A 28 2.76 -5.36 5.31
N VAL A 29 3.23 -4.68 6.36
CA VAL A 29 3.21 -3.20 6.45
C VAL A 29 3.99 -2.57 5.29
N VAL A 30 5.20 -3.08 5.01
CA VAL A 30 6.04 -2.57 3.93
C VAL A 30 5.38 -2.77 2.57
N GLY A 31 4.74 -3.93 2.34
CA GLY A 31 3.95 -4.20 1.14
C GLY A 31 2.75 -3.25 0.99
N LEU A 32 2.05 -2.95 2.09
CA LEU A 32 0.91 -2.02 2.12
C LEU A 32 1.34 -0.59 1.79
N VAL A 33 2.45 -0.12 2.37
CA VAL A 33 3.04 1.19 2.06
C VAL A 33 3.35 1.28 0.57
N MET A 34 4.09 0.31 0.04
CA MET A 34 4.53 0.33 -1.35
C MET A 34 3.32 0.22 -2.31
N GLY A 35 2.34 -0.63 -2.01
CA GLY A 35 1.09 -0.75 -2.77
C GLY A 35 0.26 0.53 -2.77
N SER A 36 0.17 1.24 -1.64
CA SER A 36 -0.58 2.49 -1.55
C SER A 36 0.06 3.63 -2.37
N VAL A 37 1.38 3.74 -2.38
CA VAL A 37 2.11 4.74 -3.20
C VAL A 37 1.93 4.46 -4.69
N ILE A 38 2.03 3.18 -5.09
CA ILE A 38 1.83 2.76 -6.48
C ILE A 38 0.38 2.98 -6.91
N GLY A 39 -0.60 2.67 -6.04
CA GLY A 39 -2.01 2.92 -6.30
C GLY A 39 -2.34 4.42 -6.43
N CYS A 40 -1.68 5.28 -5.64
CA CYS A 40 -1.81 6.74 -5.78
C CYS A 40 -1.27 7.22 -7.13
N GLY A 41 -0.09 6.76 -7.55
CA GLY A 41 0.46 7.09 -8.87
C GLY A 41 -0.42 6.62 -10.01
N TRP A 42 -1.07 5.46 -9.86
CA TRP A 42 -2.05 4.96 -10.82
C TRP A 42 -3.27 5.89 -10.93
N LEU A 43 -3.87 6.28 -9.80
CA LEU A 43 -5.04 7.19 -9.77
C LEU A 43 -4.71 8.58 -10.33
N VAL A 44 -3.52 9.12 -10.02
CA VAL A 44 -3.05 10.39 -10.58
C VAL A 44 -2.91 10.30 -12.10
N SER A 45 -2.46 9.15 -12.64
CA SER A 45 -2.33 8.96 -14.09
C SER A 45 -3.67 8.97 -14.85
N VAL A 46 -4.79 8.70 -14.18
CA VAL A 46 -6.16 8.74 -14.73
C VAL A 46 -6.84 10.10 -14.45
N GLY A 47 -6.15 11.03 -13.77
CA GLY A 47 -6.67 12.36 -13.41
C GLY A 47 -7.51 12.38 -12.12
N ALA A 48 -7.57 11.28 -11.38
CA ALA A 48 -8.31 11.17 -10.11
C ALA A 48 -7.46 11.61 -8.91
N SER A 49 -6.92 12.83 -8.96
CA SER A 49 -5.99 13.36 -7.95
C SER A 49 -6.61 13.49 -6.55
N PHE A 50 -7.86 13.95 -6.43
CA PHE A 50 -8.54 14.04 -5.14
C PHE A 50 -8.70 12.68 -4.46
N VAL A 51 -9.08 11.65 -5.22
CA VAL A 51 -9.24 10.29 -4.71
C VAL A 51 -7.89 9.71 -4.26
N SER A 52 -6.80 10.01 -4.98
CA SER A 52 -5.44 9.61 -4.57
C SER A 52 -5.02 10.23 -3.23
N LEU A 53 -5.36 11.50 -2.99
CA LEU A 53 -5.04 12.18 -1.73
C LEU A 53 -5.83 11.62 -0.55
N VAL A 54 -7.10 11.27 -0.76
CA VAL A 54 -7.91 10.59 0.27
C VAL A 54 -7.33 9.21 0.59
N LEU A 55 -6.94 8.43 -0.43
CA LEU A 55 -6.28 7.13 -0.25
C LEU A 55 -4.97 7.29 0.52
N PHE A 56 -4.15 8.30 0.18
CA PHE A 56 -2.91 8.58 0.88
C PHE A 56 -3.16 8.95 2.35
N MET A 57 -4.06 9.90 2.61
CA MET A 57 -4.33 10.35 3.99
C MET A 57 -4.94 9.25 4.87
N VAL A 58 -5.95 8.52 4.37
CA VAL A 58 -6.67 7.53 5.18
C VAL A 58 -5.86 6.25 5.33
N TYR A 59 -5.21 5.78 4.26
CA TYR A 59 -4.51 4.50 4.26
C TYR A 59 -3.11 4.62 4.86
N LEU A 60 -2.29 5.59 4.41
CA LEU A 60 -0.96 5.81 5.00
C LEU A 60 -1.03 6.52 6.35
N GLY A 61 -1.94 7.48 6.53
CA GLY A 61 -2.05 8.23 7.78
C GLY A 61 -2.84 7.51 8.87
N GLY A 62 -3.99 6.91 8.53
CA GLY A 62 -4.89 6.30 9.51
C GLY A 62 -4.63 4.82 9.73
N MET A 63 -4.72 4.01 8.68
CA MET A 63 -4.70 2.55 8.82
C MET A 63 -3.32 2.01 9.15
N LEU A 64 -2.25 2.54 8.55
CA LEU A 64 -0.90 2.07 8.83
C LEU A 64 -0.46 2.30 10.28
N VAL A 65 -0.86 3.40 10.93
CA VAL A 65 -0.49 3.66 12.32
C VAL A 65 -1.07 2.60 13.25
N VAL A 66 -2.36 2.28 13.08
CA VAL A 66 -3.02 1.21 13.84
C VAL A 66 -2.41 -0.15 13.53
N PHE A 67 -2.11 -0.41 12.25
CA PHE A 67 -1.53 -1.67 11.82
C PHE A 67 -0.13 -1.87 12.41
N VAL A 68 0.75 -0.89 12.33
CA VAL A 68 2.09 -0.92 12.96
C VAL A 68 1.97 -1.13 14.47
N TYR A 69 1.06 -0.42 15.14
CA TYR A 69 0.84 -0.60 16.58
C TYR A 69 0.40 -2.04 16.92
N SER A 70 -0.52 -2.63 16.14
CA SER A 70 -0.91 -4.03 16.33
C SER A 70 0.22 -5.02 16.03
N VAL A 71 1.08 -4.73 15.05
CA VAL A 71 2.26 -5.53 14.75
C VAL A 71 3.26 -5.50 15.92
N PHE A 72 3.46 -4.35 16.56
CA PHE A 72 4.29 -4.24 17.75
C PHE A 72 3.72 -5.00 18.96
N LEU A 73 2.40 -5.02 19.14
CA LEU A 73 1.73 -5.78 20.20
C LEU A 73 1.72 -7.28 19.96
N ALA A 74 1.62 -7.71 18.70
CA ALA A 74 1.57 -9.11 18.31
C ALA A 74 2.97 -9.71 18.06
N ALA A 75 4.01 -8.88 18.02
CA ALA A 75 5.37 -9.35 17.96
C ALA A 75 5.73 -9.94 19.33
N ASP A 76 5.74 -11.27 19.42
CA ASP A 76 6.34 -11.96 20.55
C ASP A 76 7.77 -11.45 20.74
N PRO A 77 8.17 -11.08 21.97
CA PRO A 77 9.55 -10.72 22.26
C PRO A 77 10.39 -11.98 22.07
N PHE A 78 11.05 -12.10 20.91
CA PHE A 78 12.11 -13.08 20.71
C PHE A 78 13.24 -12.87 21.71
#